data_AF-A0AAD7QRM9-F1
#
_entry.id   AF-A0AAD7QRM9-F1
#
_cell.length_a   1.000
_cell.length_b   1.000
_cell.length_c   1.000
_cell.angle_alpha   90.00
_cell.angle_beta   90.00
_cell.angle_gamma   90.00
#
_symmetry.space_group_name_H-M   'P 1'
#
loop_
_entity.id
_entity.type
_entity.pdbx_description
1 polymer ?
#
loop_
_entity_poly.entity_id
_entity_poly.type
_entity_poly.pdbx_seq_one_letter_code
_entity_poly.pdbx_strand_id
1 'polypeptide(L)'
;MQMLMPAKYQIYSRQQDNADEFSGVSPLVQRIEANGDGNYMHYWIATADDWSDYPIDDAMNDCFAAGDNGWDFFHSANGWTFAQAHYNQNDGSNYVSVTVSNQAYNPLNIVLTMIEGNGTGSPTVCSYMSASVLGYYSGGLSMQVDIYDPTVSSNHSIASFVAHQHNSYMEGADCWVDTENQNFGFTLGTPVCNIGSWEDNYSGAIQATVSYNPSSS
;
A
#
# COMPACT_ATOMS: atom_id res chain seq x y z
N MET A 1 -2.31 16.11 16.78
CA MET A 1 -2.70 15.80 15.38
C MET A 1 -2.13 14.46 14.88
N GLN A 2 -1.48 13.64 15.71
CA GLN A 2 -0.76 12.44 15.24
C GLN A 2 -1.62 11.17 14.99
N MET A 3 -2.88 11.12 15.44
CA MET A 3 -3.64 9.85 15.47
C MET A 3 -4.57 9.59 14.27
N LEU A 4 -4.63 10.47 13.25
CA LEU A 4 -5.65 10.37 12.19
C LEU A 4 -5.12 10.38 10.75
N MET A 5 -3.81 10.55 10.49
CA MET A 5 -3.37 10.67 9.09
C MET A 5 -3.61 9.40 8.26
N PRO A 6 -3.26 8.18 8.70
CA PRO A 6 -3.44 6.99 7.87
C PRO A 6 -4.90 6.60 7.66
N ALA A 7 -5.81 7.13 8.48
CA ALA A 7 -7.24 6.91 8.34
C ALA A 7 -7.90 7.88 7.34
N LYS A 8 -7.28 9.04 7.08
CA LYS A 8 -7.80 10.06 6.14
C LYS A 8 -7.04 10.06 4.82
N TYR A 9 -5.74 9.82 4.87
CA TYR A 9 -4.81 9.98 3.77
C TYR A 9 -4.25 8.64 3.33
N GLN A 10 -3.88 8.57 2.05
CA GLN A 10 -3.17 7.46 1.46
C GLN A 10 -2.03 7.97 0.58
N ILE A 11 -1.06 7.10 0.33
CA ILE A 11 0.02 7.39 -0.61
C ILE A 11 -0.46 6.99 -2.00
N TYR A 12 -0.32 7.86 -2.96
CA TYR A 12 -0.48 7.54 -4.36
C TYR A 12 0.90 7.27 -4.97
N SER A 13 0.95 6.37 -5.93
CA SER A 13 2.19 5.99 -6.60
C SER A 13 2.00 5.85 -8.11
N ARG A 14 2.96 6.35 -8.88
CA ARG A 14 2.96 6.28 -10.34
C ARG A 14 4.38 6.10 -10.85
N GLN A 15 4.57 5.17 -11.79
CA GLN A 15 5.81 5.10 -12.54
C GLN A 15 5.76 6.06 -13.74
N GLN A 16 6.82 6.85 -13.92
CA GLN A 16 7.00 7.75 -15.05
C GLN A 16 8.40 7.58 -15.68
N ASP A 17 8.59 8.09 -16.88
CA ASP A 17 9.84 8.09 -17.64
C ASP A 17 10.71 9.34 -17.38
N ASN A 18 10.27 10.22 -16.50
CA ASN A 18 10.91 11.48 -16.15
C ASN A 18 10.89 11.73 -14.63
N ALA A 19 11.69 12.70 -14.19
CA ALA A 19 11.83 13.09 -12.80
C ALA A 19 11.10 14.40 -12.48
N ASP A 20 10.13 14.80 -13.31
CA ASP A 20 9.39 16.05 -13.11
C ASP A 20 8.37 15.90 -11.99
N GLU A 21 8.05 16.98 -11.29
CA GLU A 21 7.01 16.96 -10.25
C GLU A 21 5.64 16.63 -10.84
N PHE A 22 4.81 15.93 -10.07
CA PHE A 22 3.45 15.65 -10.47
C PHE A 22 2.62 16.94 -10.50
N SER A 23 2.17 17.33 -11.69
CA SER A 23 1.40 18.56 -11.87
C SER A 23 0.15 18.60 -11.00
N GLY A 24 -0.04 19.69 -10.24
CA GLY A 24 -1.17 19.87 -9.33
C GLY A 24 -0.93 19.37 -7.90
N VAL A 25 0.21 18.74 -7.63
CA VAL A 25 0.62 18.29 -6.29
C VAL A 25 1.72 19.20 -5.76
N SER A 26 1.64 19.58 -4.49
CA SER A 26 2.69 20.40 -3.84
C SER A 26 4.03 19.65 -3.81
N PRO A 27 5.16 20.31 -4.09
CA PRO A 27 6.49 19.72 -3.92
C PRO A 27 6.75 19.20 -2.49
N LEU A 28 6.05 19.75 -1.49
CA LEU A 28 6.20 19.37 -0.08
C LEU A 28 5.53 18.04 0.28
N VAL A 29 4.67 17.51 -0.60
CA VAL A 29 3.86 16.32 -0.33
C VAL A 29 4.12 15.20 -1.31
N GLN A 30 5.18 15.31 -2.10
CA GLN A 30 5.59 14.34 -3.10
C GLN A 30 7.06 13.95 -2.97
N ARG A 31 7.38 12.78 -3.51
CA ARG A 31 8.74 12.23 -3.57
C ARG A 31 8.94 11.49 -4.87
N ILE A 32 10.11 11.67 -5.47
CA ILE A 32 10.47 11.04 -6.74
C ILE A 32 11.71 10.20 -6.53
N GLU A 33 11.66 8.94 -6.92
CA GLU A 33 12.75 7.98 -6.77
C GLU A 33 13.13 7.36 -8.10
N ALA A 34 14.42 7.26 -8.38
CA ALA A 34 14.89 6.57 -9.58
C ALA A 34 14.84 5.04 -9.37
N ASN A 35 14.23 4.31 -10.30
CA ASN A 35 14.14 2.85 -10.26
C ASN A 35 15.41 2.15 -10.80
N GLY A 36 16.36 2.91 -11.33
CA GLY A 36 17.61 2.38 -11.90
C GLY A 36 17.50 1.80 -13.31
N ASP A 37 16.30 1.78 -13.90
CA ASP A 37 15.99 1.33 -15.25
C ASP A 37 15.69 2.48 -16.23
N GLY A 38 15.88 3.73 -15.77
CA GLY A 38 15.52 4.95 -16.51
C GLY A 38 14.12 5.47 -16.19
N ASN A 39 13.31 4.72 -15.45
CA ASN A 39 12.03 5.19 -14.92
C ASN A 39 12.18 5.72 -13.50
N TYR A 40 11.17 6.48 -13.07
CA TYR A 40 11.05 7.06 -11.75
C TYR A 40 9.73 6.64 -11.13
N MET A 41 9.76 6.27 -9.85
CA MET A 41 8.55 6.13 -9.05
C MET A 41 8.24 7.46 -8.37
N HIS A 42 7.05 7.97 -8.64
CA HIS A 42 6.52 9.19 -8.05
C HIS A 42 5.55 8.79 -6.96
N TYR A 43 5.72 9.37 -5.78
CA TYR A 43 4.86 9.19 -4.63
C TYR A 43 4.27 10.53 -4.23
N TRP A 44 3.03 10.56 -3.80
CA TRP A 44 2.47 11.72 -3.11
C TRP A 44 1.41 11.31 -2.11
N ILE A 45 1.13 12.17 -1.13
CA ILE A 45 0.06 11.91 -0.16
C ILE A 45 -1.13 12.83 -0.43
N ALA A 46 -2.32 12.23 -0.43
CA ALA A 46 -3.58 12.94 -0.53
C ALA A 46 -4.69 12.14 0.15
N THR A 47 -5.89 12.70 0.26
CA THR A 47 -7.04 12.00 0.84
C THR A 47 -7.44 10.81 -0.02
N ALA A 48 -8.16 9.86 0.57
CA ALA A 48 -8.66 8.72 -0.20
C ALA A 48 -9.68 9.10 -1.29
N ASP A 49 -10.45 10.18 -1.06
CA ASP A 49 -11.53 10.62 -1.94
C ASP A 49 -11.05 11.58 -3.05
N ASP A 50 -9.98 12.33 -2.81
CA ASP A 50 -9.43 13.34 -3.71
C ASP A 50 -7.90 13.30 -3.69
N TRP A 51 -7.31 12.89 -4.81
CA TRP A 51 -5.86 12.75 -5.00
C TRP A 51 -5.11 14.09 -5.00
N SER A 52 -5.85 15.20 -5.04
CA SER A 52 -5.35 16.58 -4.98
C SER A 52 -5.57 17.26 -3.62
N ASP A 53 -6.37 16.69 -2.71
CA ASP A 53 -6.53 17.18 -1.34
C ASP A 53 -5.44 16.59 -0.43
N TYR A 54 -4.38 17.36 -0.17
CA TYR A 54 -3.24 16.92 0.65
C TYR A 54 -3.24 17.55 2.05
N PRO A 55 -2.50 16.97 3.03
CA PRO A 55 -2.40 17.56 4.36
C PRO A 55 -1.80 18.98 4.30
N ILE A 56 -2.24 19.87 5.19
CA ILE A 56 -1.74 21.25 5.24
C ILE A 56 -0.21 21.29 5.36
N ASP A 57 0.42 22.26 4.69
CA ASP A 57 1.88 22.37 4.57
C ASP A 57 2.61 22.33 5.93
N ASP A 58 2.06 22.98 6.96
CA ASP A 58 2.65 22.96 8.30
C ASP A 58 2.70 21.55 8.90
N ALA A 59 1.65 20.74 8.71
CA ALA A 59 1.63 19.36 9.18
C ALA A 59 2.61 18.48 8.38
N MET A 60 2.77 18.77 7.09
CA MET A 60 3.72 18.07 6.23
C MET A 60 5.16 18.44 6.55
N ASN A 61 5.44 19.71 6.83
CA ASN A 61 6.75 20.14 7.33
C ASN A 61 7.12 19.40 8.61
N ASP A 62 6.21 19.24 9.57
CA ASP A 62 6.49 18.48 10.79
C ASP A 62 6.72 16.97 10.53
N CYS A 63 6.01 16.38 9.57
CA CYS A 63 6.14 14.95 9.25
C CYS A 63 7.36 14.63 8.39
N PHE A 64 7.78 15.57 7.54
CA PHE A 64 8.93 15.43 6.62
C PHE A 64 10.22 15.94 7.24
N ALA A 65 10.17 16.87 8.21
CA ALA A 65 11.34 17.35 8.95
C ALA A 65 11.97 16.30 9.87
N ALA A 66 11.37 15.10 9.98
CA ALA A 66 11.89 14.00 10.78
C ALA A 66 12.99 13.16 10.07
N GLY A 67 13.33 13.41 8.80
CA GLY A 67 14.42 12.70 8.10
C GLY A 67 14.68 13.16 6.67
N ASP A 68 15.93 13.06 6.21
CA ASP A 68 16.50 13.59 4.96
C ASP A 68 15.71 13.25 3.67
N ASN A 69 14.63 14.00 3.37
CA ASN A 69 13.80 13.97 2.15
C ASN A 69 12.51 13.12 2.19
N GLY A 70 11.95 12.82 3.36
CA GLY A 70 10.62 12.16 3.47
C GLY A 70 10.59 10.69 3.06
N TRP A 71 11.75 10.05 2.86
CA TRP A 71 11.82 8.61 2.52
C TRP A 71 11.12 7.75 3.58
N ASP A 72 11.41 8.01 4.86
CA ASP A 72 10.83 7.24 5.98
C ASP A 72 9.30 7.36 6.00
N PHE A 73 8.77 8.50 5.57
CA PHE A 73 7.34 8.73 5.50
C PHE A 73 6.67 7.88 4.41
N PHE A 74 7.20 7.92 3.18
CA PHE A 74 6.63 7.20 2.05
C PHE A 74 6.84 5.67 2.12
N HIS A 75 7.80 5.21 2.92
CA HIS A 75 8.10 3.79 3.11
C HIS A 75 7.62 3.23 4.46
N SER A 76 6.82 4.01 5.21
CA SER A 76 6.32 3.65 6.54
C SER A 76 7.42 3.37 7.58
N ALA A 77 8.65 3.82 7.35
CA ALA A 77 9.81 3.62 8.24
C ALA A 77 9.80 4.50 9.50
N ASN A 78 8.84 5.40 9.60
CA ASN A 78 8.60 6.24 10.77
C ASN A 78 7.41 5.75 11.64
N GLY A 79 6.90 4.54 11.37
CA GLY A 79 5.79 3.92 12.12
C GLY A 79 4.40 4.33 11.66
N TRP A 80 4.27 5.18 10.64
CA TRP A 80 2.99 5.47 10.00
C TRP A 80 2.71 4.43 8.93
N THR A 81 1.52 3.84 8.91
CA THR A 81 1.17 2.77 7.96
C THR A 81 0.08 3.25 7.01
N PHE A 82 0.45 3.71 5.82
CA PHE A 82 -0.51 4.20 4.82
C PHE A 82 -0.91 3.12 3.82
N ALA A 83 -2.16 3.16 3.36
CA ALA A 83 -2.52 2.48 2.12
C ALA A 83 -1.79 3.14 0.95
N GLN A 84 -1.40 2.35 -0.06
CA GLN A 84 -0.81 2.87 -1.28
C GLN A 84 -1.74 2.59 -2.46
N ALA A 85 -2.22 3.64 -3.13
CA ALA A 85 -2.93 3.54 -4.39
C ALA A 85 -1.94 3.59 -5.57
N HIS A 86 -2.22 2.84 -6.62
CA HIS A 86 -1.51 2.89 -7.89
C HIS A 86 -2.28 3.75 -8.88
N TYR A 87 -1.65 4.79 -9.40
CA TYR A 87 -2.20 5.66 -10.42
C TYR A 87 -1.71 5.23 -11.80
N ASN A 88 -2.64 4.92 -12.71
CA ASN A 88 -2.34 4.47 -14.08
C ASN A 88 -3.28 5.11 -15.10
N GLN A 89 -2.76 6.05 -15.91
CA GLN A 89 -3.56 6.77 -16.91
C GLN A 89 -4.07 5.90 -18.06
N ASN A 90 -3.48 4.73 -18.30
CA ASN A 90 -3.75 3.93 -19.50
C ASN A 90 -4.78 2.81 -19.24
N ASP A 91 -4.74 2.19 -18.07
CA ASP A 91 -5.58 1.03 -17.74
C ASP A 91 -6.57 1.32 -16.58
N GLY A 92 -6.64 2.58 -16.15
CA GLY A 92 -7.59 3.09 -15.16
C GLY A 92 -7.45 2.44 -13.78
N SER A 93 -8.53 2.49 -13.00
CA SER A 93 -8.66 1.97 -11.64
C SER A 93 -8.88 0.44 -11.53
N ASN A 94 -8.67 -0.31 -12.61
CA ASN A 94 -8.84 -1.78 -12.65
C ASN A 94 -7.67 -2.54 -12.01
N TYR A 95 -7.09 -1.97 -10.96
CA TYR A 95 -6.05 -2.56 -10.15
C TYR A 95 -6.47 -2.49 -8.71
N VAL A 96 -6.00 -3.41 -7.88
CA VAL A 96 -5.98 -3.27 -6.43
C VAL A 96 -4.54 -3.33 -5.96
N SER A 97 -4.15 -2.39 -5.11
CA SER A 97 -2.85 -2.41 -4.47
C SER A 97 -3.01 -2.79 -3.01
N VAL A 98 -2.24 -3.78 -2.56
CA VAL A 98 -2.20 -4.21 -1.16
C VAL A 98 -0.85 -3.82 -0.58
N THR A 99 -0.88 -2.92 0.39
CA THR A 99 0.27 -2.49 1.19
C THR A 99 0.31 -3.24 2.50
N VAL A 100 1.35 -4.03 2.70
CA VAL A 100 1.60 -4.72 3.97
C VAL A 100 2.67 -3.96 4.74
N SER A 101 2.35 -3.58 5.97
CA SER A 101 3.27 -2.93 6.91
C SER A 101 3.76 -3.94 7.94
N ASN A 102 5.08 -4.08 8.06
CA ASN A 102 5.72 -5.00 8.99
C ASN A 102 6.10 -4.25 10.28
N GLN A 103 5.35 -4.45 11.36
CA GLN A 103 5.65 -3.93 12.70
C GLN A 103 6.33 -4.97 13.60
N ALA A 104 6.78 -6.09 13.03
CA ALA A 104 7.57 -7.11 13.71
C ALA A 104 9.09 -6.88 13.53
N TYR A 105 9.90 -7.57 14.33
CA TYR A 105 11.36 -7.43 14.35
C TYR A 105 12.09 -8.10 13.17
N ASN A 106 11.47 -9.12 12.57
CA ASN A 106 12.08 -9.88 11.48
C ASN A 106 11.55 -9.38 10.13
N PRO A 107 12.36 -9.46 9.05
CA PRO A 107 11.86 -9.29 7.69
C PRO A 107 10.78 -10.33 7.37
N LEU A 108 9.74 -9.91 6.67
CA LEU A 108 8.63 -10.77 6.24
C LEU A 108 8.66 -10.92 4.73
N ASN A 109 8.32 -12.10 4.22
CA ASN A 109 8.11 -12.34 2.80
C ASN A 109 6.62 -12.36 2.51
N ILE A 110 6.21 -11.57 1.53
CA ILE A 110 4.83 -11.58 1.03
C ILE A 110 4.82 -12.44 -0.22
N VAL A 111 3.79 -13.25 -0.39
CA VAL A 111 3.55 -14.01 -1.61
C VAL A 111 2.14 -13.68 -2.08
N LEU A 112 2.05 -13.20 -3.32
CA LEU A 112 0.79 -12.95 -4.00
C LEU A 112 0.42 -14.14 -4.87
N THR A 113 -0.77 -14.70 -4.67
CA THR A 113 -1.36 -15.71 -5.56
C THR A 113 -2.70 -15.21 -6.09
N MET A 114 -2.79 -15.07 -7.42
CA MET A 114 -4.04 -14.64 -8.06
C MET A 114 -5.02 -15.81 -8.13
N ILE A 115 -6.22 -15.62 -7.57
CA ILE A 115 -7.36 -16.53 -7.71
C ILE A 115 -8.13 -16.16 -8.99
N GLU A 116 -8.37 -14.86 -9.17
CA GLU A 116 -8.95 -14.25 -10.37
C GLU A 116 -8.18 -12.99 -10.75
N GLY A 117 -8.19 -12.63 -12.04
CA GLY A 117 -7.38 -11.53 -12.55
C GLY A 117 -5.95 -11.97 -12.84
N ASN A 118 -5.01 -11.03 -12.91
CA ASN A 118 -3.59 -11.40 -12.86
C ASN A 118 -2.76 -10.38 -12.07
N GLY A 119 -1.50 -10.73 -11.82
CA GLY A 119 -0.63 -9.98 -10.95
C GLY A 119 0.54 -10.85 -10.53
N THR A 120 1.65 -10.22 -10.14
CA THR A 120 2.81 -10.91 -9.58
C THR A 120 3.40 -10.03 -8.50
N GLY A 121 3.89 -10.67 -7.44
CA GLY A 121 4.51 -9.95 -6.33
C GLY A 121 5.01 -10.94 -5.30
N SER A 122 6.29 -10.85 -4.96
CA SER A 122 6.81 -11.55 -3.79
C SER A 122 7.86 -10.71 -3.04
N PRO A 123 7.51 -9.48 -2.61
CA PRO A 123 8.47 -8.61 -1.96
C PRO A 123 8.83 -9.12 -0.56
N THR A 124 10.06 -8.83 -0.15
CA THR A 124 10.46 -8.89 1.26
C THR A 124 10.24 -7.51 1.88
N VAL A 125 9.58 -7.49 3.03
CA VAL A 125 9.33 -6.28 3.82
C VAL A 125 10.22 -6.30 5.05
N CYS A 126 11.18 -5.39 5.09
CA CYS A 126 12.03 -5.19 6.24
C CYS A 126 11.22 -4.82 7.49
N SER A 127 11.82 -5.04 8.65
CA SER A 127 11.25 -4.62 9.93
C SER A 127 10.94 -3.12 9.91
N TYR A 128 9.75 -2.75 10.39
CA TYR A 128 9.23 -1.39 10.45
C TYR A 128 9.09 -0.68 9.10
N MET A 129 8.91 -1.42 8.01
CA MET A 129 8.68 -0.86 6.68
C MET A 129 7.39 -1.40 6.06
N SER A 130 6.99 -0.83 4.92
CA SER A 130 5.91 -1.34 4.10
C SER A 130 6.37 -1.74 2.70
N ALA A 131 5.69 -2.71 2.10
CA ALA A 131 5.76 -2.94 0.66
C ALA A 131 4.38 -3.19 0.09
N SER A 132 4.23 -2.87 -1.20
CA SER A 132 2.98 -2.99 -1.91
C SER A 132 3.08 -4.05 -3.01
N VAL A 133 2.03 -4.85 -3.15
CA VAL A 133 1.82 -5.76 -4.28
C VAL A 133 0.62 -5.28 -5.09
N LEU A 134 0.59 -5.59 -6.37
CA LEU A 134 -0.43 -5.10 -7.30
C LEU A 134 -1.10 -6.27 -8.03
N GLY A 135 -2.42 -6.33 -7.95
CA GLY A 135 -3.26 -7.17 -8.80
C GLY A 135 -4.00 -6.32 -9.82
N TYR A 136 -4.31 -6.89 -10.98
CA TYR A 136 -5.11 -6.26 -12.03
C TYR A 136 -6.30 -7.12 -12.42
N TYR A 137 -7.40 -6.43 -12.73
CA TYR A 137 -8.68 -7.05 -13.04
C TYR A 137 -8.63 -7.67 -14.44
N SER A 138 -8.99 -8.94 -14.54
CA SER A 138 -9.08 -9.67 -15.82
C SER A 138 -10.17 -10.73 -15.72
N GLY A 139 -11.42 -10.32 -15.94
CA GLY A 139 -12.60 -11.18 -15.75
C GLY A 139 -13.01 -11.40 -14.29
N GLY A 140 -12.36 -10.68 -13.37
CA GLY A 140 -12.48 -10.76 -11.92
C GLY A 140 -11.20 -10.20 -11.28
N LEU A 141 -11.22 -9.90 -9.99
CA LEU A 141 -10.02 -9.61 -9.22
C LEU A 141 -10.18 -10.16 -7.80
N SER A 142 -9.47 -11.25 -7.54
CA SER A 142 -9.36 -11.87 -6.22
C SER A 142 -7.95 -12.41 -6.05
N MET A 143 -7.28 -12.06 -4.96
CA MET A 143 -5.88 -12.43 -4.75
C MET A 143 -5.62 -12.80 -3.30
N GLN A 144 -5.05 -14.00 -3.12
CA GLN A 144 -4.55 -14.49 -1.85
C GLN A 144 -3.21 -13.82 -1.54
N VAL A 145 -3.12 -13.21 -0.37
CA VAL A 145 -1.90 -12.60 0.16
C VAL A 145 -1.44 -13.44 1.35
N ASP A 146 -0.32 -14.13 1.18
CA ASP A 146 0.29 -14.94 2.23
C ASP A 146 1.56 -14.25 2.73
N ILE A 147 1.67 -14.14 4.06
CA ILE A 147 2.79 -13.47 4.72
C ILE A 147 3.57 -14.50 5.53
N TYR A 148 4.88 -14.55 5.34
CA TYR A 148 5.79 -15.52 5.95
C TYR A 148 6.87 -14.80 6.75
N ASP A 149 7.13 -15.27 7.97
CA ASP A 149 8.40 -15.01 8.65
C ASP A 149 9.31 -16.22 8.42
N PRO A 150 10.36 -16.11 7.58
CA PRO A 150 11.25 -17.23 7.25
C PRO A 150 12.04 -17.74 8.46
N THR A 151 12.12 -16.98 9.56
CA THR A 151 12.76 -17.43 10.80
C THR A 151 11.84 -18.31 11.66
N VAL A 152 10.53 -18.25 11.42
CA VAL A 152 9.51 -19.03 12.15
C VAL A 152 9.04 -20.22 11.33
N SER A 153 8.66 -20.02 10.07
CA SER A 153 8.26 -21.09 9.17
C SER A 153 8.48 -20.72 7.70
N SER A 154 9.02 -21.64 6.93
CA SER A 154 9.12 -21.51 5.47
C SER A 154 7.89 -22.03 4.72
N ASN A 155 7.02 -22.78 5.39
CA ASN A 155 5.96 -23.57 4.75
C ASN A 155 4.55 -23.18 5.22
N HIS A 156 4.43 -22.42 6.30
CA HIS A 156 3.14 -21.95 6.82
C HIS A 156 3.17 -20.44 6.95
N SER A 157 2.13 -19.78 6.47
CA SER A 157 1.98 -18.33 6.60
C SER A 157 1.70 -17.95 8.06
N ILE A 158 2.34 -16.86 8.49
CA ILE A 158 2.10 -16.25 9.80
C ILE A 158 0.84 -15.40 9.81
N ALA A 159 0.45 -14.88 8.65
CA ALA A 159 -0.81 -14.20 8.43
C ALA A 159 -1.19 -14.36 6.96
N SER A 160 -2.49 -14.37 6.67
CA SER A 160 -2.97 -14.36 5.30
C SER A 160 -4.38 -13.81 5.18
N PHE A 161 -4.73 -13.36 3.99
CA PHE A 161 -6.05 -12.84 3.66
C PHE A 161 -6.29 -12.87 2.15
N VAL A 162 -7.54 -12.74 1.73
CA VAL A 162 -7.90 -12.58 0.32
C VAL A 162 -8.37 -11.15 0.09
N ALA A 163 -7.70 -10.45 -0.82
CA ALA A 163 -8.09 -9.13 -1.27
C ALA A 163 -8.90 -9.24 -2.56
N HIS A 164 -9.93 -8.42 -2.68
CA HIS A 164 -10.81 -8.39 -3.84
C HIS A 164 -10.99 -6.98 -4.36
N GLN A 165 -11.38 -6.88 -5.63
CA GLN A 165 -11.91 -5.64 -6.17
C GLN A 165 -13.00 -5.90 -7.20
N HIS A 166 -14.05 -5.08 -7.10
CA HIS A 166 -15.06 -4.98 -8.13
C HIS A 166 -14.53 -4.36 -9.43
N ASN A 167 -15.28 -4.52 -10.52
CA ASN A 167 -14.92 -3.89 -11.78
C ASN A 167 -14.99 -2.36 -11.62
N SER A 168 -13.93 -1.65 -12.01
CA SER A 168 -13.88 -0.22 -11.72
C SER A 168 -14.86 0.64 -12.51
N TYR A 169 -15.20 0.23 -13.73
CA TYR A 169 -16.11 0.97 -14.59
C TYR A 169 -17.58 0.81 -14.17
N MET A 170 -17.96 -0.37 -13.66
CA MET A 170 -19.35 -0.68 -13.31
C MET A 170 -19.67 -0.47 -11.83
N GLU A 171 -18.67 -0.68 -10.97
CA GLU A 171 -18.86 -0.84 -9.52
C GLU A 171 -17.87 0.00 -8.71
N GLY A 172 -17.17 0.94 -9.36
CA GLY A 172 -16.43 2.01 -8.69
C GLY A 172 -15.10 1.61 -8.06
N ALA A 173 -14.53 0.46 -8.43
CA ALA A 173 -13.26 -0.05 -7.88
C ALA A 173 -13.32 -0.27 -6.37
N ASP A 174 -14.49 -0.63 -5.86
CA ASP A 174 -14.68 -1.01 -4.46
C ASP A 174 -13.83 -2.24 -4.14
N CYS A 175 -13.08 -2.16 -3.04
CA CYS A 175 -12.14 -3.19 -2.62
C CYS A 175 -12.41 -3.60 -1.19
N TRP A 176 -12.21 -4.89 -0.91
CA TRP A 176 -12.42 -5.45 0.42
C TRP A 176 -11.49 -6.62 0.66
N VAL A 177 -11.41 -7.02 1.93
CA VAL A 177 -10.69 -8.20 2.38
C VAL A 177 -11.68 -9.20 2.95
N ASP A 178 -11.47 -10.48 2.68
CA ASP A 178 -12.08 -11.56 3.44
C ASP A 178 -11.03 -12.60 3.88
N THR A 179 -11.48 -13.58 4.66
CA THR A 179 -10.67 -14.76 5.05
C THR A 179 -9.35 -14.41 5.73
N GLU A 180 -9.42 -13.61 6.80
CA GLU A 180 -8.24 -13.24 7.59
C GLU A 180 -7.79 -14.38 8.51
N ASN A 181 -6.53 -14.79 8.39
CA ASN A 181 -5.89 -15.79 9.23
C ASN A 181 -4.62 -15.23 9.86
N GLN A 182 -4.34 -15.66 11.09
CA GLN A 182 -3.12 -15.28 11.82
C GLN A 182 -2.63 -16.47 12.66
N ASN A 183 -1.32 -16.65 12.74
CA ASN A 183 -0.67 -17.79 13.37
C ASN A 183 0.60 -17.36 14.12
N PHE A 184 1.16 -18.28 14.91
CA PHE A 184 2.50 -18.16 15.51
C PHE A 184 2.74 -16.90 16.36
N GLY A 185 1.68 -16.35 16.97
CA GLY A 185 1.79 -15.12 17.79
C GLY A 185 1.89 -13.83 16.97
N PHE A 186 1.60 -13.89 15.67
CA PHE A 186 1.41 -12.69 14.87
C PHE A 186 -0.06 -12.26 14.91
N THR A 187 -0.28 -10.96 14.79
CA THR A 187 -1.59 -10.35 14.69
C THR A 187 -1.67 -9.55 13.39
N LEU A 188 -2.73 -9.80 12.63
CA LEU A 188 -3.12 -8.98 11.50
C LEU A 188 -4.05 -7.88 12.03
N GLY A 189 -3.65 -6.61 11.88
CA GLY A 189 -4.52 -5.47 12.16
C GLY A 189 -5.66 -5.42 11.16
N THR A 190 -6.81 -4.87 11.57
CA THR A 190 -7.97 -4.68 10.69
C THR A 190 -7.55 -3.93 9.42
N PRO A 191 -7.73 -4.53 8.24
CA PRO A 191 -7.34 -3.88 7.00
C PRO A 191 -8.11 -2.58 6.77
N VAL A 192 -7.42 -1.55 6.29
CA VAL A 192 -8.06 -0.33 5.77
C VAL A 192 -8.24 -0.52 4.26
N CYS A 193 -9.46 -0.35 3.76
CA CYS A 193 -9.79 -0.47 2.35
C CYS A 193 -10.28 0.88 1.82
N ASN A 194 -9.55 1.45 0.88
CA ASN A 194 -9.88 2.70 0.20
C ASN A 194 -10.33 2.37 -1.22
N ILE A 195 -11.51 2.87 -1.59
CA ILE A 195 -12.07 2.72 -2.93
C ILE A 195 -11.17 3.40 -3.98
N GLY A 196 -11.07 2.81 -5.17
CA GLY A 196 -10.39 3.45 -6.31
C GLY A 196 -11.28 4.49 -7.01
N SER A 197 -10.75 5.15 -8.03
CA SER A 197 -11.52 6.07 -8.87
C SER A 197 -11.22 5.85 -10.35
N TRP A 198 -12.27 5.49 -11.09
CA TRP A 198 -12.22 5.41 -12.54
C TRP A 198 -12.01 6.78 -13.18
N GLU A 199 -12.64 7.83 -12.64
CA GLU A 199 -12.53 9.18 -13.18
C GLU A 199 -11.11 9.73 -13.02
N ASP A 200 -10.48 9.45 -11.88
CA ASP A 200 -9.13 9.93 -11.56
C ASP A 200 -8.03 8.93 -11.87
N ASN A 201 -8.36 7.73 -12.38
CA ASN A 201 -7.44 6.70 -12.80
C ASN A 201 -6.50 6.15 -11.71
N TYR A 202 -7.03 5.92 -10.49
CA TYR A 202 -6.28 5.27 -9.41
C TYR A 202 -6.95 4.02 -8.87
N SER A 203 -6.14 3.04 -8.47
CA SER A 203 -6.53 1.73 -7.96
C SER A 203 -7.30 1.80 -6.65
N GLY A 204 -8.07 0.75 -6.33
CA GLY A 204 -8.39 0.48 -4.92
C GLY A 204 -7.10 0.23 -4.13
N ALA A 205 -7.09 0.57 -2.85
CA ALA A 205 -5.91 0.47 -2.00
C ALA A 205 -6.27 -0.16 -0.66
N ILE A 206 -5.55 -1.23 -0.31
CA ILE A 206 -5.76 -1.98 0.93
C ILE A 206 -4.48 -1.89 1.77
N GLN A 207 -4.60 -1.56 3.05
CA GLN A 207 -3.49 -1.53 4.00
C GLN A 207 -3.69 -2.61 5.05
N ALA A 208 -2.70 -3.48 5.23
CA ALA A 208 -2.69 -4.49 6.28
C ALA A 208 -1.43 -4.35 7.14
N THR A 209 -1.58 -4.33 8.47
CA THR A 209 -0.46 -4.25 9.41
C THR A 209 -0.24 -5.60 10.06
N VAL A 210 0.97 -6.13 9.99
CA VAL A 210 1.37 -7.33 10.73
C VAL A 210 2.22 -6.92 11.91
N SER A 211 1.83 -7.35 13.10
CA SER A 211 2.60 -7.14 14.33
C SER A 211 2.87 -8.47 15.03
N TYR A 212 4.00 -8.57 15.72
CA TYR A 212 4.27 -9.72 16.58
C TYR A 212 3.77 -9.42 17.99
N ASN A 213 2.75 -10.16 18.42
CA ASN A 213 2.24 -10.10 19.78
C ASN A 213 2.26 -11.51 20.37
N PRO A 214 3.29 -11.89 21.14
CA PRO A 214 3.41 -13.23 21.72
C PRO A 214 2.31 -13.57 22.75
N SER A 215 1.34 -12.66 22.97
CA SER A 215 0.21 -12.87 23.87
C SER A 215 -1.14 -12.71 23.18
N SER A 216 -1.82 -13.84 23.01
CA SER A 216 -3.28 -13.95 23.24
C SER A 216 -3.62 -15.40 23.62
N SER A 217 -3.34 -15.74 24.88
CA SER A 217 -3.96 -16.88 25.59
C SER A 217 -5.32 -16.49 26.11
#